data_AF-A0A7D9K8I4-F1
#
_entry.id   AF-A0A7D9K8I4-F1
#
_cell.length_a   1.000
_cell.length_b   1.000
_cell.length_c   1.000
_cell.angle_alpha   90.00
_cell.angle_beta   90.00
_cell.angle_gamma   90.00
#
_symmetry.space_group_name_H-M   'P 1'
#
loop_
_entity.id
_entity.type
_entity.pdbx_description
1 polymer ?
#
loop_
_entity_poly.entity_id
_entity_poly.type
_entity_poly.pdbx_seq_one_letter_code
_entity_poly.pdbx_strand_id
1 'polypeptide(L)'
;MKIYQIGSPTLNDQPTVISCREIKDKISDALYKAAVTDPDCHARCTALCAIGIFIVEELTYNKGHGRIHVYTSLLLTSIMFRNWSVSSVAIGLIQNLSEYHEQLSNYDHELPLKVLQ
;
A
#
# COMPACT_ATOMS: atom_id res chain seq x y z
N MET A 1 25.74 32.16 -37.82
CA MET A 1 25.61 30.72 -37.53
C MET A 1 26.24 30.47 -36.16
N LYS A 2 25.43 30.26 -35.10
CA LYS A 2 25.94 29.99 -33.74
C LYS A 2 26.00 28.48 -33.55
N ILE A 3 27.19 27.95 -33.28
CA ILE A 3 27.40 26.54 -32.95
C ILE A 3 26.90 26.37 -31.51
N TYR A 4 25.85 25.57 -31.32
CA TYR A 4 25.40 25.19 -29.99
C TYR A 4 26.47 24.29 -29.35
N GLN A 5 27.14 24.81 -28.34
CA GLN A 5 27.95 24.01 -27.41
C GLN A 5 26.99 23.15 -26.60
N ILE A 6 27.14 21.82 -26.70
CA ILE A 6 26.47 20.87 -25.80
C ILE A 6 27.08 21.10 -24.42
N GLY A 7 26.27 21.62 -23.50
CA GLY A 7 26.66 21.74 -22.09
C GLY A 7 27.08 20.37 -21.58
N SER A 8 28.33 20.28 -21.11
CA SER A 8 28.85 19.12 -20.39
C SER A 8 27.92 18.79 -19.21
N PRO A 9 27.55 17.51 -19.01
CA PRO A 9 26.68 17.13 -17.91
C PRO A 9 27.40 17.46 -16.60
N THR A 10 26.76 18.30 -15.77
CA THR A 10 27.21 18.54 -14.40
C THR A 10 27.12 17.24 -13.62
N LEU A 11 28.16 16.97 -12.82
CA LEU A 11 28.45 15.75 -12.04
C LEU A 11 27.31 15.22 -11.11
N ASN A 12 26.14 15.85 -11.08
CA ASN A 12 25.03 15.50 -10.19
C ASN A 12 23.85 14.77 -10.86
N ASP A 13 23.84 14.59 -12.18
CA ASP A 13 22.79 13.81 -12.88
C ASP A 13 23.18 12.31 -12.97
N GLN A 14 23.62 11.73 -11.85
CA GLN A 14 23.70 10.27 -11.76
C GLN A 14 22.30 9.72 -11.48
N PRO A 15 21.77 8.79 -12.29
CA PRO A 15 20.54 8.08 -11.96
C PRO A 15 20.76 7.42 -10.61
N THR A 16 20.02 7.85 -9.58
CA THR A 16 20.09 7.21 -8.28
C THR A 16 19.58 5.78 -8.47
N VAL A 17 20.45 4.79 -8.26
CA VAL A 17 20.06 3.39 -8.32
C VAL A 17 19.21 3.10 -7.09
N ILE A 18 17.91 3.39 -7.19
CA ILE A 18 16.94 3.09 -6.15
C ILE A 18 16.64 1.60 -6.22
N SER A 19 16.72 0.92 -5.08
CA SER A 19 16.39 -0.50 -5.01
C SER A 19 14.89 -0.74 -5.21
N CYS A 20 14.49 -1.90 -5.73
CA CYS A 20 13.07 -2.25 -5.86
C CYS A 20 12.32 -2.20 -4.51
N ARG A 21 13.01 -2.46 -3.39
CA ARG A 21 12.44 -2.35 -2.05
C ARG A 21 12.08 -0.91 -1.71
N GLU A 22 12.99 0.04 -1.91
CA GLU A 22 12.73 1.46 -1.66
C GLU A 22 11.62 2.03 -2.55
N ILE A 23 11.50 1.53 -3.79
CA ILE A 23 10.37 1.89 -4.67
C ILE A 23 9.06 1.36 -4.09
N LYS A 24 9.03 0.09 -3.67
CA LYS A 24 7.86 -0.55 -3.07
C LYS A 24 7.41 0.18 -1.80
N ASP A 25 8.33 0.55 -0.92
CA ASP A 25 8.07 1.31 0.31
C ASP A 25 7.50 2.71 0.01
N LYS A 26 8.06 3.42 -0.98
CA LYS A 26 7.56 4.74 -1.39
C LYS A 26 6.15 4.66 -1.97
N ILE A 27 5.87 3.64 -2.78
CA ILE A 27 4.55 3.43 -3.40
C ILE A 27 3.52 3.11 -2.32
N SER A 28 3.81 2.16 -1.43
CA SER A 28 2.88 1.77 -0.37
C SER A 28 2.60 2.93 0.60
N ASP A 29 3.57 3.78 0.87
CA ASP A 29 3.39 4.98 1.69
C ASP A 29 2.54 6.05 1.02
N ALA A 30 2.73 6.26 -0.29
CA ALA A 30 1.90 7.17 -1.07
C ALA A 30 0.44 6.68 -1.11
N LEU A 31 0.23 5.38 -1.32
CA LEU A 31 -1.09 4.75 -1.32
C LEU A 31 -1.75 4.84 0.06
N TYR A 32 -1.01 4.57 1.14
CA TYR A 32 -1.51 4.74 2.50
C TYR A 32 -1.98 6.18 2.75
N LYS A 33 -1.16 7.16 2.36
CA LYS A 33 -1.52 8.58 2.50
C LYS A 33 -2.78 8.92 1.72
N ALA A 34 -2.91 8.45 0.47
CA ALA A 34 -4.10 8.67 -0.35
C ALA A 34 -5.35 8.05 0.27
N ALA A 35 -5.27 6.79 0.73
CA ALA A 35 -6.40 6.10 1.36
C ALA A 35 -6.93 6.82 2.62
N VAL A 36 -6.04 7.49 3.36
CA VAL A 36 -6.40 8.24 4.58
C VAL A 36 -6.88 9.66 4.29
N THR A 37 -6.20 10.38 3.38
CA THR A 37 -6.30 11.84 3.32
C THR A 37 -6.96 12.40 2.07
N ASP A 38 -7.13 11.59 1.01
CA ASP A 38 -7.69 12.11 -0.25
C ASP A 38 -9.17 12.50 -0.07
N PRO A 39 -9.62 13.68 -0.52
CA PRO A 39 -11.01 14.08 -0.39
C PRO A 39 -11.96 13.30 -1.32
N ASP A 40 -11.47 12.74 -2.42
CA ASP A 40 -12.29 12.01 -3.38
C ASP A 40 -12.48 10.55 -2.97
N CYS A 41 -13.74 10.10 -2.89
CA CYS A 41 -14.03 8.76 -2.43
C CYS A 41 -13.54 7.67 -3.40
N HIS A 42 -13.47 7.93 -4.71
CA HIS A 42 -12.96 6.96 -5.67
C HIS A 42 -11.46 6.80 -5.53
N ALA A 43 -10.71 7.90 -5.43
CA ALA A 43 -9.27 7.89 -5.19
C ALA A 43 -8.92 7.11 -3.91
N ARG A 44 -9.69 7.33 -2.83
CA ARG A 44 -9.55 6.56 -1.60
C ARG A 44 -9.82 5.07 -1.79
N CYS A 45 -10.92 4.70 -2.46
CA CYS A 45 -11.23 3.30 -2.75
C CYS A 45 -10.14 2.64 -3.61
N THR A 46 -9.63 3.34 -4.64
CA THR A 46 -8.53 2.86 -5.47
C THR A 46 -7.26 2.63 -4.64
N ALA A 47 -6.93 3.56 -3.76
CA ALA A 47 -5.79 3.43 -2.85
C ALA A 47 -5.95 2.25 -1.88
N LEU A 48 -7.15 2.06 -1.30
CA LEU A 48 -7.46 0.91 -0.44
C LEU A 48 -7.32 -0.41 -1.21
N CYS A 49 -7.86 -0.51 -2.43
CA CYS A 49 -7.71 -1.70 -3.26
C CYS A 49 -6.23 -2.01 -3.55
N ALA A 50 -5.43 -1.00 -3.89
CA ALA A 50 -4.01 -1.18 -4.14
C ALA A 50 -3.25 -1.64 -2.87
N ILE A 51 -3.60 -1.12 -1.69
CA ILE A 51 -3.08 -1.60 -0.41
C ILE A 51 -3.50 -3.06 -0.14
N GLY A 52 -4.75 -3.43 -0.43
CA GLY A 52 -5.21 -4.81 -0.29
C GLY A 52 -4.40 -5.79 -1.15
N ILE A 53 -4.17 -5.44 -2.42
CA ILE A 53 -3.31 -6.21 -3.34
C ILE A 53 -1.89 -6.32 -2.77
N PHE A 54 -1.33 -5.23 -2.25
CA PHE A 54 -0.01 -5.21 -1.63
C PHE A 54 0.08 -6.18 -0.45
N ILE A 55 -0.92 -6.18 0.44
CA ILE A 55 -0.96 -7.10 1.59
C ILE A 55 -0.98 -8.55 1.10
N VAL A 56 -1.88 -8.88 0.17
CA VAL A 56 -1.99 -10.25 -0.39
C VAL A 56 -0.67 -10.71 -1.03
N GLU A 57 0.00 -9.83 -1.78
CA GLU A 57 1.31 -10.14 -2.38
C GLU A 57 2.34 -10.46 -1.29
N GLU A 58 2.42 -9.66 -0.23
CA GLU A 58 3.35 -9.87 0.89
C GLU A 58 3.04 -11.14 1.70
N LEU A 59 1.75 -11.48 1.87
CA LEU A 59 1.32 -12.72 2.51
C LEU A 59 1.66 -13.95 1.66
N THR A 60 1.50 -13.84 0.33
CA THR A 60 1.73 -14.96 -0.61
C THR A 60 3.22 -15.26 -0.78
N TYR A 61 4.05 -14.23 -0.93
CA TYR A 61 5.47 -14.40 -1.22
C TYR A 61 6.38 -14.24 0.02
N ASN A 62 5.79 -14.07 1.20
CA ASN A 62 6.46 -13.90 2.49
C ASN A 62 7.67 -12.95 2.44
N LYS A 63 7.48 -11.76 1.85
CA LYS A 63 8.57 -10.79 1.65
C LYS A 63 8.84 -9.90 2.88
N GLY A 64 8.10 -10.11 3.96
CA GLY A 64 8.41 -9.59 5.29
C GLY A 64 8.38 -8.06 5.37
N HIS A 65 7.51 -7.41 4.60
CA HIS A 65 7.37 -5.96 4.68
C HIS A 65 6.81 -5.56 6.07
N GLY A 66 7.55 -4.72 6.80
CA GLY A 66 7.29 -4.43 8.22
C GLY A 66 5.98 -3.67 8.51
N ARG A 67 5.21 -3.27 7.49
CA ARG A 67 3.99 -2.42 7.65
C ARG A 67 2.67 -3.14 7.42
N ILE A 68 2.66 -4.48 7.28
CA ILE A 68 1.41 -5.23 7.05
C ILE A 68 0.38 -4.95 8.14
N HIS A 69 0.77 -4.90 9.41
CA HIS A 69 -0.12 -4.55 10.52
C HIS A 69 -0.76 -3.16 10.38
N VAL A 70 -0.01 -2.17 9.90
CA VAL A 70 -0.50 -0.80 9.67
C VAL A 70 -1.55 -0.80 8.56
N TYR A 71 -1.27 -1.53 7.48
CA TYR A 71 -2.16 -1.59 6.33
C TYR A 71 -3.44 -2.38 6.64
N THR A 72 -3.36 -3.47 7.38
CA THR A 72 -4.55 -4.20 7.85
C THR A 72 -5.39 -3.33 8.79
N SER A 73 -4.75 -2.57 9.68
CA SER A 73 -5.46 -1.62 10.56
C SER A 73 -6.15 -0.49 9.77
N LEU A 74 -5.52 -0.01 8.69
CA LEU A 74 -6.15 0.95 7.78
C LEU A 74 -7.41 0.36 7.15
N LEU A 75 -7.37 -0.89 6.68
CA LEU A 75 -8.55 -1.54 6.10
C LEU A 75 -9.67 -1.67 7.14
N LEU A 76 -9.36 -2.15 8.36
CA LEU A 76 -10.35 -2.30 9.43
C LEU A 76 -10.98 -0.97 9.84
N THR A 77 -10.17 0.07 10.04
CA THR A 77 -10.68 1.41 10.36
C THR A 77 -11.48 2.02 9.21
N SER A 78 -11.19 1.64 7.96
CA SER A 78 -11.94 2.08 6.78
C SER A 78 -13.37 1.55 6.72
N ILE A 79 -13.66 0.43 7.41
CA ILE A 79 -15.03 -0.08 7.56
C ILE A 79 -15.92 0.92 8.32
N MET A 80 -15.34 1.65 9.27
CA MET A 80 -16.07 2.61 10.13
C MET A 80 -16.34 3.96 9.43
N PHE A 81 -16.01 4.10 8.15
CA PHE A 81 -16.24 5.35 7.43
C PHE A 81 -17.72 5.54 7.12
N ARG A 82 -18.19 6.79 7.29
CA ARG A 82 -19.58 7.17 6.96
C ARG A 82 -19.91 7.03 5.47
N ASN A 83 -18.90 7.04 4.60
CA ASN A 83 -19.09 6.83 3.17
C ASN A 83 -19.26 5.34 2.86
N TRP A 84 -20.43 4.97 2.35
CA TRP A 84 -20.80 3.59 2.03
C TRP A 84 -19.84 2.91 1.06
N SER A 85 -19.38 3.62 0.02
CA SER A 85 -18.48 3.06 -0.99
C SER A 85 -17.13 2.66 -0.38
N VAL A 86 -16.56 3.54 0.46
CA VAL A 86 -15.29 3.28 1.15
C VAL A 86 -15.43 2.11 2.12
N SER A 87 -16.49 2.10 2.93
CA SER A 87 -16.75 1.01 3.88
C SER A 87 -16.95 -0.33 3.16
N SER A 88 -17.73 -0.36 2.08
CA SER A 88 -18.00 -1.58 1.29
C SER A 88 -16.73 -2.15 0.65
N VAL A 89 -15.86 -1.29 0.10
CA VAL A 89 -14.56 -1.71 -0.43
C VAL A 89 -13.69 -2.28 0.68
N ALA A 90 -13.62 -1.63 1.83
CA ALA A 90 -12.85 -2.10 2.97
C ALA A 90 -13.33 -3.48 3.47
N ILE A 91 -14.64 -3.68 3.58
CA ILE A 91 -15.23 -4.98 3.96
C ILE A 91 -14.82 -6.07 2.98
N GLY A 92 -14.95 -5.83 1.66
CA GLY A 92 -14.56 -6.81 0.65
C GLY A 92 -13.07 -7.18 0.71
N LEU A 93 -12.20 -6.22 1.01
CA LEU A 93 -10.77 -6.47 1.18
C LEU A 93 -10.48 -7.29 2.45
N ILE A 94 -11.14 -6.99 3.58
CA ILE A 94 -11.00 -7.77 4.81
C ILE A 94 -11.50 -9.20 4.62
N GLN A 95 -12.63 -9.39 3.93
CA GLN A 95 -13.12 -10.71 3.56
C GLN A 95 -12.10 -11.48 2.72
N ASN A 96 -11.47 -10.83 1.74
CA ASN A 96 -10.40 -11.44 0.95
C ASN A 96 -9.19 -11.83 1.83
N LEU A 97 -8.77 -10.97 2.76
CA LEU A 97 -7.67 -11.26 3.67
C LEU A 97 -7.96 -12.41 4.64
N SER A 98 -9.22 -12.69 4.94
CA SER A 98 -9.60 -13.81 5.83
C SER A 98 -9.16 -15.17 5.28
N GLU A 99 -9.01 -15.29 3.95
CA GLU A 99 -8.51 -16.50 3.29
C GLU A 99 -7.02 -16.77 3.61
N TYR A 100 -6.28 -15.74 4.06
CA TYR A 100 -4.84 -15.80 4.36
C TYR A 100 -4.54 -15.87 5.87
N HIS A 101 -5.46 -16.43 6.67
CA HIS A 101 -5.35 -16.45 8.13
C HIS A 101 -4.05 -17.09 8.66
N GLU A 102 -3.54 -18.16 8.03
CA GLU A 102 -2.27 -18.78 8.44
C GLU A 102 -1.08 -17.84 8.20
N GLN A 103 -1.05 -17.17 7.04
CA GLN A 103 -0.01 -16.23 6.66
C GLN A 103 -0.06 -14.99 7.55
N LEU A 104 -1.24 -14.48 7.85
CA LEU A 104 -1.44 -13.36 8.77
C LEU A 104 -0.87 -13.67 10.16
N SER A 105 -1.07 -14.91 10.64
CA SER A 105 -0.54 -15.37 11.93
C SER A 105 0.99 -15.33 11.99
N ASN A 106 1.68 -15.48 10.85
CA ASN A 106 3.15 -15.37 10.79
C ASN A 106 3.66 -13.93 10.96
N TYR A 107 2.81 -12.92 10.72
CA TYR A 107 3.15 -11.51 10.92
C TYR A 107 2.79 -11.05 12.33
N ASP A 108 1.60 -11.41 12.82
CA ASP A 108 1.11 -11.16 14.18
C ASP A 108 -0.04 -12.12 14.47
N HIS A 109 0.08 -12.92 15.53
CA HIS A 109 -0.92 -13.91 15.93
C HIS A 109 -2.31 -13.31 16.20
N GLU A 110 -2.43 -12.01 16.47
CA GLU A 110 -3.71 -11.33 16.64
C GLU A 110 -4.33 -10.83 15.33
N LEU A 111 -3.57 -10.72 14.23
CA LEU A 111 -4.11 -10.21 12.97
C LEU A 111 -5.24 -11.06 12.39
N PRO A 112 -5.18 -12.40 12.39
CA PRO A 112 -6.29 -13.23 11.95
C PRO A 112 -7.57 -12.94 12.74
N LEU A 113 -7.46 -12.74 14.06
CA LEU A 113 -8.60 -12.44 14.93
C LEU A 113 -9.25 -11.11 14.55
N LYS A 114 -8.44 -10.10 14.22
CA LYS A 114 -8.92 -8.77 13.81
C LYS A 114 -9.63 -8.78 12.45
N VAL A 115 -9.31 -9.73 11.58
CA VAL A 115 -9.89 -9.86 10.22
C VAL A 115 -11.14 -10.75 10.20
N LEU A 116 -11.23 -11.74 11.09
CA LEU A 116 -12.34 -12.69 11.16
C LEU A 116 -13.55 -12.20 12.00
N GLN A 117 -13.39 -11.08 12.72
CA GLN A 117 -14.42 -10.46 13.57
C GLN A 117 -15.18 -9.35 12.81
#